data_AF-A0A1Q2HWU2-F1
#
_entry.id   AF-A0A1Q2HWU2-F1
#
_cell.length_a   1.000
_cell.length_b   1.000
_cell.length_c   1.000
_cell.angle_alpha   90.00
_cell.angle_beta   90.00
_cell.angle_gamma   90.00
#
_symmetry.space_group_name_H-M   'P 1'
#
loop_
_entity.id
_entity.type
_entity.pdbx_description
1 polymer ?
#
loop_
_entity_poly.entity_id
_entity_poly.type
_entity_poly.pdbx_seq_one_letter_code
_entity_poly.pdbx_strand_id
1 'polypeptide(L)'
;MSENSTFDIDKPSERRGWQHATPYLMFAAYVLGPLILIPTFGGQRAVVPVLILIFATAAIAGFVDGLTYRFTWSLPILTGFGFGVARWLYFNDETFIYALGCTVVAAAAAAVGQQVAAHRLSTKG
;
A
#
# COMPACT_ATOMS: atom_id res chain seq x y z
N MET A 1 -4.65 -46.82 13.33
CA MET A 1 -3.39 -46.24 13.86
C MET A 1 -2.44 -46.15 12.67
N SER A 2 -2.05 -45.00 12.12
CA SER A 2 -2.04 -43.61 12.58
C SER A 2 -2.63 -42.64 11.53
N GLU A 3 -3.51 -41.74 11.96
CA GLU A 3 -3.75 -40.47 11.25
C GLU A 3 -2.45 -39.67 11.24
N ASN A 4 -2.00 -39.30 10.05
CA ASN A 4 -0.89 -38.38 9.86
C ASN A 4 -1.41 -36.94 10.02
N SER A 5 -1.64 -36.51 11.26
CA SER A 5 -2.26 -35.22 11.62
C SER A 5 -1.26 -34.15 12.08
N THR A 6 0.02 -34.27 11.73
CA THR A 6 1.07 -33.37 12.23
C THR A 6 1.81 -32.66 11.11
N PHE A 7 1.13 -31.75 10.40
CA PHE A 7 1.72 -30.49 9.90
C PHE A 7 0.66 -29.58 9.25
N ASP A 8 -0.41 -29.24 9.96
CA ASP A 8 -1.14 -28.00 9.63
C ASP A 8 -0.35 -26.84 10.24
N ILE A 9 0.83 -26.56 9.65
CA ILE A 9 1.55 -25.31 9.93
C ILE A 9 0.61 -24.21 9.50
N ASP A 10 0.12 -23.45 10.48
CA ASP A 10 -0.69 -22.23 10.34
C ASP A 10 -0.53 -21.63 8.95
N LYS A 11 -1.41 -22.05 8.01
CA LYS A 11 -1.32 -21.57 6.65
C LYS A 11 -1.47 -20.07 6.76
N PRO A 12 -0.52 -19.28 6.24
CA PRO A 12 -0.59 -17.86 6.41
C PRO A 12 -1.94 -17.40 5.83
N SER A 13 -2.89 -16.96 6.67
CA SER A 13 -4.24 -16.48 6.28
C SER A 13 -4.20 -15.79 4.91
N GLU A 14 -4.78 -16.42 3.89
CA GLU A 14 -4.76 -15.89 2.53
C GLU A 14 -5.69 -14.67 2.41
N ARG A 15 -5.39 -13.73 1.51
CA ARG A 15 -6.30 -12.60 1.24
C ARG A 15 -7.64 -13.16 0.73
N ARG A 16 -8.76 -12.57 1.18
CA ARG A 16 -10.11 -13.00 0.81
C ARG A 16 -10.92 -11.85 0.22
N GLY A 17 -11.60 -12.12 -0.88
CA GLY A 17 -12.55 -11.21 -1.52
C GLY A 17 -11.96 -9.82 -1.80
N TRP A 18 -12.58 -8.80 -1.22
CA TRP A 18 -12.24 -7.38 -1.45
C TRP A 18 -10.83 -6.97 -1.00
N GLN A 19 -10.14 -7.77 -0.18
CA GLN A 19 -8.75 -7.50 0.24
C GLN A 19 -7.76 -7.50 -0.93
N HIS A 20 -8.12 -8.11 -2.07
CA HIS A 20 -7.30 -8.03 -3.29
C HIS A 20 -7.45 -6.69 -4.01
N ALA A 21 -8.49 -5.91 -3.75
CA ALA A 21 -8.70 -4.64 -4.44
C ALA A 21 -7.64 -3.59 -4.08
N THR A 22 -7.18 -3.57 -2.82
CA THR A 22 -6.22 -2.57 -2.32
C THR A 22 -4.96 -2.44 -3.18
N PRO A 23 -4.19 -3.51 -3.50
CA PRO A 23 -3.02 -3.38 -4.35
C PRO A 23 -3.35 -2.89 -5.77
N TYR A 24 -4.46 -3.32 -6.37
CA TYR A 24 -4.85 -2.88 -7.71
C TYR A 24 -5.26 -1.40 -7.73
N LEU A 25 -6.04 -0.94 -6.75
CA LEU A 25 -6.48 0.45 -6.64
C LEU A 25 -5.30 1.38 -6.35
N MET A 26 -4.37 0.95 -5.50
CA MET A 26 -3.13 1.67 -5.24
C MET A 26 -2.30 1.83 -6.53
N PHE A 27 -2.14 0.75 -7.31
CA PHE A 27 -1.43 0.81 -8.59
C PHE A 27 -2.14 1.74 -9.59
N ALA A 28 -3.46 1.63 -9.71
CA ALA A 28 -4.25 2.50 -10.56
C ALA A 28 -4.10 3.97 -10.16
N ALA A 29 -4.10 4.29 -8.86
CA ALA A 29 -3.88 5.66 -8.39
C ALA A 29 -2.49 6.20 -8.73
N TYR A 30 -1.44 5.38 -8.63
CA TYR A 30 -0.08 5.79 -9.02
C TYR A 30 0.09 6.00 -10.52
N VAL A 31 -0.60 5.23 -11.36
CA VAL A 31 -0.50 5.38 -12.81
C VAL A 31 -1.40 6.52 -13.31
N LEU A 32 -2.64 6.58 -12.85
CA LEU A 32 -3.65 7.52 -13.35
C LEU A 32 -3.56 8.88 -12.68
N GLY A 33 -3.16 8.94 -11.42
CA GLY A 33 -3.14 10.19 -10.67
C GLY A 33 -2.16 11.23 -11.25
N PRO A 34 -0.87 10.90 -11.48
CA PRO A 34 0.05 11.80 -12.17
C PRO A 34 -0.42 12.16 -13.58
N LEU A 35 -0.96 11.20 -14.33
CA LEU A 35 -1.50 11.40 -15.68
C LEU A 35 -2.56 12.51 -15.72
N ILE A 36 -3.36 12.63 -14.66
CA ILE A 36 -4.42 13.64 -14.54
C ILE A 36 -3.89 14.95 -13.92
N LEU A 37 -3.12 14.85 -12.82
CA LEU A 37 -2.67 16.01 -12.05
C LEU A 37 -1.65 16.86 -12.80
N ILE A 38 -0.71 16.24 -13.53
CA ILE A 38 0.33 16.97 -14.26
C ILE A 38 -0.27 17.94 -15.31
N PRO A 39 -1.16 17.51 -16.22
CA PRO A 39 -1.77 18.43 -17.18
C PRO A 39 -2.76 19.41 -16.53
N THR A 40 -3.41 19.04 -15.42
CA THR A 40 -4.39 19.89 -14.74
C THR A 40 -3.74 21.10 -14.06
N PHE A 41 -2.61 20.89 -13.38
CA PHE A 41 -1.92 21.96 -12.65
C PHE A 41 -0.81 22.63 -13.47
N GLY A 42 -0.32 21.95 -14.51
CA GLY A 42 0.89 22.33 -15.25
C GLY A 42 2.16 21.84 -14.54
N GLY A 43 3.19 21.49 -15.31
CA GLY A 43 4.37 20.76 -14.80
C GLY A 43 5.05 21.37 -13.56
N GLN A 44 5.20 22.69 -13.51
CA GLN A 44 5.82 23.37 -12.36
C GLN A 44 4.95 23.38 -11.09
N ARG A 45 3.61 23.41 -11.22
CA ARG A 45 2.69 23.48 -10.08
C ARG A 45 2.19 22.10 -9.65
N ALA A 46 2.40 21.07 -10.48
CA ALA A 46 1.95 19.71 -10.21
C ALA A 46 2.76 18.98 -9.12
N VAL A 47 3.94 19.50 -8.73
CA VAL A 47 4.83 18.83 -7.76
C VAL A 47 4.12 18.54 -6.44
N VAL A 48 3.58 19.57 -5.79
CA VAL A 48 2.89 19.43 -4.49
C VAL A 48 1.70 18.48 -4.55
N PRO A 49 0.71 18.64 -5.46
CA PRO A 49 -0.44 17.74 -5.51
C PRO A 49 -0.06 16.29 -5.85
N VAL A 50 0.96 16.07 -6.69
CA VAL A 50 1.48 14.72 -6.95
C VAL A 50 2.13 14.11 -5.71
N LEU A 51 2.95 14.87 -4.96
CA LEU A 51 3.55 14.36 -3.73
C LEU A 51 2.48 13.99 -2.69
N ILE A 52 1.46 14.83 -2.53
CA ILE A 52 0.31 14.54 -1.67
C ILE A 52 -0.35 13.24 -2.12
N LEU A 53 -0.64 13.10 -3.41
CA LEU A 53 -1.25 11.89 -3.96
C LEU A 53 -0.42 10.65 -3.63
N ILE A 54 0.87 10.62 -3.97
CA ILE A 54 1.66 9.38 -3.87
C ILE A 54 1.80 8.89 -2.41
N PHE A 55 1.98 9.84 -1.48
CA PHE A 55 2.13 9.53 -0.06
C PHE A 55 0.79 9.25 0.61
N ALA A 56 -0.28 9.97 0.24
CA ALA A 56 -1.63 9.68 0.72
C ALA A 56 -2.10 8.31 0.24
N THR A 57 -1.87 7.96 -1.03
CA THR A 57 -2.19 6.63 -1.57
C THR A 57 -1.39 5.55 -0.83
N ALA A 58 -0.10 5.75 -0.57
CA ALA A 58 0.71 4.80 0.21
C ALA A 58 0.13 4.59 1.62
N ALA A 59 -0.17 5.70 2.31
CA ALA A 59 -0.71 5.68 3.67
C ALA A 59 -2.08 5.01 3.72
N ILE A 60 -3.00 5.38 2.82
CA ILE A 60 -4.35 4.82 2.76
C ILE A 60 -4.29 3.33 2.42
N ALA A 61 -3.53 2.95 1.40
CA ALA A 61 -3.39 1.55 1.00
C ALA A 61 -2.80 0.71 2.14
N GLY A 62 -1.72 1.18 2.77
CA GLY A 62 -1.11 0.53 3.93
C GLY A 62 -2.09 0.39 5.09
N PHE A 63 -2.75 1.48 5.48
CA PHE A 63 -3.71 1.48 6.59
C PHE A 63 -4.90 0.55 6.34
N VAL A 64 -5.52 0.61 5.16
CA VAL A 64 -6.62 -0.29 4.78
C VAL A 64 -6.16 -1.74 4.75
N ASP A 65 -4.94 -2.01 4.27
CA ASP A 65 -4.36 -3.35 4.31
C ASP A 65 -4.21 -3.85 5.74
N GLY A 66 -3.60 -3.07 6.62
CA GLY A 66 -3.44 -3.45 8.03
C GLY A 66 -4.74 -3.56 8.82
N LEU A 67 -5.78 -2.81 8.44
CA LEU A 67 -7.11 -2.91 9.04
C LEU A 67 -7.83 -4.20 8.66
N THR A 68 -7.60 -4.70 7.45
CA THR A 68 -8.39 -5.79 6.86
C THR A 68 -7.64 -7.09 6.79
N TYR A 69 -6.31 -7.04 6.80
CA TYR A 69 -5.40 -8.16 6.63
C TYR A 69 -4.23 -8.03 7.61
N ARG A 70 -3.50 -9.13 7.86
CA ARG A 70 -2.31 -9.06 8.73
C ARG A 70 -1.21 -8.24 8.07
N PHE A 71 -0.36 -7.61 8.88
CA PHE A 71 0.81 -6.92 8.36
C PHE A 71 1.73 -7.89 7.60
N THR A 72 2.12 -7.49 6.38
CA THR A 72 3.16 -8.14 5.58
C THR A 72 3.93 -7.07 4.83
N TRP A 73 5.19 -7.36 4.47
CA TRP A 73 6.00 -6.45 3.66
C TRP A 73 5.60 -6.39 2.17
N SER A 74 4.71 -7.28 1.73
CA SER A 74 4.31 -7.39 0.33
C SER A 74 3.74 -6.07 -0.22
N LEU A 75 2.73 -5.51 0.46
CA LEU A 75 2.07 -4.28 0.01
C LEU A 75 2.98 -3.03 0.15
N PRO A 76 3.73 -2.83 1.26
CA PRO A 76 4.72 -1.77 1.34
C PRO A 76 5.76 -1.82 0.21
N ILE A 77 6.38 -2.97 -0.06
CA ILE A 77 7.34 -3.10 -1.15
C ILE A 77 6.65 -2.83 -2.49
N LEU A 78 5.43 -3.32 -2.67
CA LEU A 78 4.65 -3.08 -3.88
C LEU A 78 4.31 -1.60 -4.08
N THR A 79 4.10 -0.82 -3.01
CA THR A 79 3.91 0.64 -3.15
C THR A 79 5.17 1.33 -3.64
N GLY A 80 6.35 0.96 -3.14
CA GLY A 80 7.61 1.46 -3.68
C GLY A 80 7.80 1.10 -5.14
N PHE A 81 7.51 -0.15 -5.51
CA PHE A 81 7.57 -0.59 -6.91
C PHE A 81 6.55 0.13 -7.80
N GLY A 82 5.31 0.29 -7.34
CA GLY A 82 4.25 0.98 -8.06
C GLY A 82 4.57 2.45 -8.31
N PHE A 83 5.15 3.14 -7.33
CA PHE A 83 5.69 4.48 -7.56
C PHE A 83 6.89 4.45 -8.52
N GLY A 84 7.75 3.43 -8.45
CA GLY A 84 8.84 3.23 -9.41
C GLY A 84 8.35 3.18 -10.87
N VAL A 85 7.21 2.52 -11.12
CA VAL A 85 6.55 2.52 -12.43
C VAL A 85 6.05 3.93 -12.80
N ALA A 86 5.38 4.63 -11.88
CA ALA A 86 4.93 6.01 -12.13
C ALA A 86 6.12 6.96 -12.41
N ARG A 87 7.25 6.77 -11.73
CA ARG A 87 8.51 7.47 -11.98
C ARG A 87 9.00 7.26 -13.40
N TRP A 88 9.07 6.01 -13.85
CA TRP A 88 9.51 5.72 -15.21
C TRP A 88 8.62 6.37 -16.29
N LEU A 89 7.33 6.55 -16.01
CA LEU A 89 6.38 7.16 -16.95
C LEU A 89 6.37 8.69 -16.94
N TYR A 90 6.51 9.32 -15.77
CA TYR A 90 6.14 10.73 -15.60
C TYR A 90 7.19 11.61 -14.92
N PHE A 91 8.18 11.03 -14.23
CA PHE A 91 9.08 11.78 -13.37
C PHE A 91 10.54 11.61 -13.78
N ASN A 92 11.38 12.53 -13.31
CA ASN A 92 12.83 12.43 -13.51
C ASN A 92 13.44 11.35 -12.61
N ASP A 93 14.67 10.98 -12.91
CA ASP A 93 15.37 9.92 -12.19
C ASP A 93 15.61 10.24 -10.71
N GLU A 94 15.78 11.51 -10.35
CA GLU A 94 16.07 11.94 -8.98
C GLU A 94 14.91 11.69 -8.01
N THR A 95 13.68 11.52 -8.53
CA THR A 95 12.50 11.19 -7.71
C THR A 95 12.50 9.78 -7.13
N PHE A 96 13.52 8.95 -7.41
CA PHE A 96 13.58 7.56 -6.91
C PHE A 96 13.45 7.44 -5.40
N ILE A 97 13.91 8.45 -4.65
CA ILE A 97 13.82 8.49 -3.18
C ILE A 97 12.38 8.41 -2.67
N TYR A 98 11.39 8.87 -3.45
CA TYR A 98 9.98 8.77 -3.07
C TYR A 98 9.47 7.31 -3.13
N ALA A 99 10.10 6.40 -3.88
CA ALA A 99 9.78 4.97 -3.82
C ALA A 99 10.07 4.39 -2.42
N LEU A 100 11.22 4.77 -1.85
CA LEU A 100 11.58 4.41 -0.47
C LEU A 100 10.60 5.04 0.51
N GLY A 101 10.27 6.31 0.30
CA GLY A 101 9.28 7.02 1.10
C GLY A 101 7.90 6.34 1.10
N CYS A 102 7.35 6.01 -0.08
CA CYS A 102 6.08 5.31 -0.20
C CYS A 102 6.11 3.95 0.52
N THR A 103 7.21 3.20 0.39
CA THR A 103 7.39 1.91 1.09
C THR A 103 7.32 2.08 2.60
N VAL A 104 8.06 3.03 3.16
CA VAL A 104 8.10 3.29 4.61
C VAL A 104 6.75 3.77 5.12
N VAL A 105 6.11 4.70 4.40
CA VAL A 105 4.80 5.24 4.77
C VAL A 105 3.73 4.15 4.74
N ALA A 106 3.70 3.30 3.71
CA ALA A 106 2.77 2.19 3.64
C ALA A 106 2.99 1.16 4.76
N ALA A 107 4.26 0.85 5.09
CA ALA A 107 4.58 -0.05 6.20
C ALA A 107 4.12 0.53 7.55
N ALA A 108 4.44 1.79 7.83
CA ALA A 108 4.03 2.47 9.07
C ALA A 108 2.50 2.50 9.18
N ALA A 109 1.80 2.88 8.11
CA ALA A 109 0.35 2.93 8.09
C ALA A 109 -0.30 1.55 8.27
N ALA A 110 0.26 0.49 7.68
CA ALA A 110 -0.21 -0.87 7.88
C ALA A 110 -0.03 -1.35 9.32
N ALA A 111 1.10 -1.02 9.96
CA ALA A 111 1.30 -1.32 11.37
C ALA A 111 0.26 -0.62 12.27
N VAL A 112 -0.03 0.65 12.00
CA VAL A 112 -1.09 1.40 12.71
C VAL A 112 -2.47 0.79 12.45
N GLY A 113 -2.79 0.43 11.21
CA GLY A 113 -4.05 -0.22 10.84
C GLY A 113 -4.27 -1.52 11.63
N GLN A 114 -3.22 -2.33 11.76
CA GLN A 114 -3.29 -3.58 12.53
C GLN A 114 -3.52 -3.33 14.02
N GLN A 115 -2.87 -2.32 14.62
CA GLN A 115 -3.11 -1.95 16.02
C GLN A 115 -4.57 -1.52 16.25
N VAL A 116 -5.13 -0.72 15.34
CA VAL A 116 -6.54 -0.31 15.39
C VAL A 116 -7.48 -1.52 15.27
N ALA A 117 -7.18 -2.47 14.37
CA ALA A 117 -7.96 -3.70 14.25
C ALA A 117 -7.93 -4.53 15.53
N ALA A 118 -6.75 -4.71 16.14
CA ALA A 118 -6.60 -5.45 17.39
C ALA A 118 -7.38 -4.81 18.55
N HIS A 119 -7.31 -3.49 18.70
CA HIS A 119 -8.06 -2.77 19.73
C HIS A 119 -9.57 -2.96 19.60
N ARG A 120 -10.11 -2.93 18.36
CA ARG A 120 -11.56 -3.13 18.11
C ARG A 120 -12.07 -4.51 18.53
N LEU A 121 -11.22 -5.53 18.45
CA LEU A 121 -11.57 -6.89 18.88
C LEU A 121 -11.57 -7.00 20.41
N SER A 122 -10.62 -6.36 21.08
CA SER A 122 -10.51 -6.32 22.55
C SER A 122 -11.72 -5.65 23.22
N THR A 123 -12.25 -4.57 22.64
CA THR A 123 -13.41 -3.83 23.22
C THR A 123 -14.77 -4.50 22.99
N LYS A 124 -14.83 -5.58 22.20
CA LYS A 124 -16.09 -6.26 21.85
C LYS A 124 -16.30 -7.59 22.58
N GLY A 125 -15.33 -8.05 23.36
CA GLY A 125 -15.42 -9.22 24.24
C GLY A 125 -15.82 -8.83 25.64
#